data_AF-A0A7Y2YR79-F1
#
_entry.id   AF-A0A7Y2YR79-F1
#
_cell.length_a   1.000
_cell.length_b   1.000
_cell.length_c   1.000
_cell.angle_alpha   90.00
_cell.angle_beta   90.00
_cell.angle_gamma   90.00
#
_symmetry.space_group_name_H-M   'P 1'
#
loop_
_entity.id
_entity.type
_entity.pdbx_description
1 polymer ?
#
loop_
_entity_poly.entity_id
_entity_poly.type
_entity_poly.pdbx_seq_one_letter_code
_entity_poly.pdbx_strand_id
1 'polypeptide(L)'
;MEVQNPPEQRQDVVAANGLSRELESRFRDCRLKRPFRRSAYDPGDVLEYGVTGVFPKVPARVRALVERYVGGGFAGQVYRVKVLEIVPVSILPVVESAELAAGSDAVGDVGLVEGRTYAVKILRPRSRFARGFRNLLYFLGYQAHFGAEVLPSAVRAGVLWQKLIRRAMAHETGDEAAVCDTYATFYDRELQSFGEINEWIDGRIWKFEADDRIFSRWDFEDSPPVDHSSPEYVHKKRFMKGLVNLLHRMGAGELARQYEWWTGKSTPNVLKRLSGEGSPRAGLTAVDFRAGLTLLPFLPMSPADIILIVRGLFRGRLVQFDRCDMTRLRSFVEQSRAFADLQPAVDELVSQTASYRASQPDVTHHHVRLLFSRRLRASVRRGAIRSWLSRGWLDDRGADLLGSRPLLWPVLWTVSWIPWLGRFCVSIWGNASSRRHLRLCWTDADYRGRALLGSRIETLIRWCRDGRAGAARAARLVDRPLAYWLERLTAGWLPAAWHRFVTDWAWAGEQIRDKVSFTLSFLRKPLFREQVLLDEVRRGREEGMLTASETSRIESQIKDPFMQKYLKFLAVHL
;
A
#
# COMPACT_ATOMS: atom_id res chain seq x y z
N MET A 1 7.09 -1.23 12.95
CA MET A 1 8.25 -0.32 13.04
C MET A 1 7.68 1.08 12.99
N GLU A 2 7.05 1.46 14.10
CA GLU A 2 6.49 2.79 14.29
C GLU A 2 7.58 3.54 15.05
N VAL A 3 8.37 4.35 14.33
CA VAL A 3 9.21 5.32 15.03
C VAL A 3 8.21 6.31 15.62
N GLN A 4 7.91 6.18 16.92
CA GLN A 4 7.33 7.30 17.64
C GLN A 4 8.37 8.41 17.61
N ASN A 5 8.18 9.29 16.63
CA ASN A 5 8.93 10.50 16.44
C ASN A 5 9.05 11.24 17.79
N PRO A 6 10.27 11.58 18.25
CA PRO A 6 10.48 12.37 19.47
C PRO A 6 9.61 13.64 19.49
N PRO A 7 9.38 14.26 20.67
CA PRO A 7 8.48 15.41 20.83
C PRO A 7 8.71 16.55 19.82
N GLU A 8 9.97 16.81 19.48
CA GLU A 8 10.37 17.78 18.45
C GLU A 8 9.90 17.39 17.04
N GLN A 9 9.98 16.11 16.68
CA GLN A 9 9.45 15.60 15.42
C GLN A 9 7.91 15.61 15.37
N ARG A 10 7.19 15.64 16.51
CA ARG A 10 5.73 15.84 16.53
C ARG A 10 5.36 17.28 16.19
N GLN A 11 6.09 18.27 16.69
CA GLN A 11 5.87 19.69 16.36
C GLN A 11 6.13 19.97 14.86
N ASP A 12 7.20 19.39 14.30
CA ASP A 12 7.51 19.49 12.87
C ASP A 12 6.41 18.90 11.98
N VAL A 13 5.79 17.78 12.39
CA VAL A 13 4.69 17.16 11.64
C VAL A 13 3.43 18.03 11.68
N VAL A 14 3.08 18.61 12.84
CA VAL A 14 1.94 19.53 12.96
C VAL A 14 2.16 20.79 12.11
N ALA A 15 3.35 21.38 12.18
CA ALA A 15 3.72 22.53 11.37
C ALA A 15 3.71 22.21 9.86
N ALA A 16 4.22 21.03 9.46
CA ALA A 16 4.20 20.58 8.07
C ALA A 16 2.77 20.33 7.55
N ASN A 17 1.87 19.80 8.38
CA ASN A 17 0.46 19.62 8.02
C ASN A 17 -0.28 20.96 7.87
N GLY A 18 -0.05 21.89 8.81
CA GLY A 18 -0.60 23.25 8.75
C GLY A 18 -0.18 23.98 7.47
N LEU A 19 1.12 23.97 7.16
CA LEU A 19 1.64 24.53 5.92
C LEU A 19 1.07 23.83 4.68
N SER A 20 0.96 22.50 4.69
CA SER A 20 0.44 21.76 3.52
C SER A 20 -0.98 22.23 3.17
N ARG A 21 -1.84 22.45 4.16
CA ARG A 21 -3.20 22.97 3.94
C ARG A 21 -3.22 24.40 3.42
N GLU A 22 -2.37 25.28 3.97
CA GLU A 22 -2.21 26.65 3.48
C GLU A 22 -1.79 26.66 2.00
N LEU A 23 -0.77 25.87 1.67
CA LEU A 23 -0.27 25.73 0.31
C LEU A 23 -1.30 25.12 -0.64
N GLU A 24 -2.10 24.16 -0.19
CA GLU A 24 -3.24 23.64 -0.96
C GLU A 24 -4.32 24.70 -1.20
N SER A 25 -4.53 25.64 -0.26
CA SER A 25 -5.38 26.81 -0.48
C SER A 25 -4.79 27.72 -1.56
N ARG A 26 -3.50 28.09 -1.45
CA ARG A 26 -2.81 28.91 -2.47
C ARG A 26 -2.81 28.25 -3.85
N PHE A 27 -2.76 26.92 -3.91
CA PHE A 27 -2.91 26.18 -5.17
C PHE A 27 -4.30 26.37 -5.77
N ARG A 28 -5.36 26.30 -4.96
CA ARG A 28 -6.75 26.53 -5.40
C ARG A 28 -6.91 27.96 -5.96
N ASP A 29 -6.28 28.94 -5.35
CA ASP A 29 -6.27 30.34 -5.82
C ASP A 29 -5.59 30.52 -7.18
N CYS A 30 -4.69 29.61 -7.57
CA CYS A 30 -4.12 29.60 -8.91
C CYS A 30 -5.17 29.33 -10.00
N ARG A 31 -6.36 28.81 -9.66
CA ARG A 31 -7.49 28.54 -10.58
C ARG A 31 -7.07 27.78 -11.85
N LEU A 32 -6.17 26.82 -11.69
CA LEU A 32 -5.66 26.02 -12.82
C LEU A 32 -6.76 25.13 -13.39
N LYS A 33 -6.75 24.94 -14.71
CA LYS A 33 -7.71 24.06 -15.38
C LYS A 33 -7.45 22.58 -15.12
N ARG A 34 -6.24 22.22 -14.69
CA ARG A 34 -5.90 20.87 -14.23
C ARG A 34 -6.15 20.74 -12.72
N PRO A 35 -6.52 19.56 -12.20
CA PRO A 35 -6.67 19.35 -10.77
C PRO A 35 -5.32 19.40 -10.03
N PHE A 36 -5.40 19.59 -8.72
CA PHE A 36 -4.29 19.40 -7.79
C PHE A 36 -3.84 17.94 -7.82
N ARG A 37 -2.54 17.71 -7.92
CA ARG A 37 -1.97 16.36 -7.96
C ARG A 37 -1.62 15.89 -6.56
N ARG A 38 -2.63 15.49 -5.80
CA ARG A 38 -2.45 14.92 -4.46
C ARG A 38 -1.58 13.65 -4.54
N SER A 39 -0.69 13.49 -3.57
CA SER A 39 0.17 12.30 -3.42
C SER A 39 -0.21 11.42 -2.24
N ALA A 40 -0.76 12.03 -1.18
CA ALA A 40 -1.20 11.40 0.05
C ALA A 40 -2.21 12.32 0.76
N TYR A 41 -2.93 11.77 1.73
CA TYR A 41 -3.76 12.52 2.67
C TYR A 41 -2.99 12.77 3.97
N ASP A 42 -3.31 13.89 4.62
CA ASP A 42 -2.75 14.28 5.90
C ASP A 42 -3.77 14.05 7.03
N PRO A 43 -3.33 13.92 8.29
CA PRO A 43 -4.23 13.91 9.44
C PRO A 43 -5.24 15.07 9.41
N GLY A 44 -6.49 14.76 9.68
CA GLY A 44 -7.63 15.65 9.67
C GLY A 44 -8.25 15.92 8.29
N ASP A 45 -7.72 15.34 7.21
CA ASP A 45 -8.44 15.33 5.92
C ASP A 45 -9.73 14.51 6.07
N VAL A 46 -10.81 14.99 5.45
CA VAL A 46 -12.09 14.25 5.37
C VAL A 46 -12.21 13.64 3.99
N LEU A 47 -12.35 12.32 3.96
CA LEU A 47 -12.53 11.52 2.76
C LEU A 47 -14.01 11.31 2.51
N GLU A 48 -14.47 11.60 1.30
CA GLU A 48 -15.86 11.32 0.89
C GLU A 48 -15.86 10.39 -0.32
N TYR A 49 -16.44 9.20 -0.15
CA TYR A 49 -16.41 8.16 -1.18
C TYR A 49 -17.79 7.59 -1.44
N GLY A 50 -18.08 7.36 -2.72
CA GLY A 50 -19.01 6.32 -3.11
C GLY A 50 -18.33 4.96 -3.00
N VAL A 51 -18.91 4.07 -2.21
CA VAL A 51 -18.36 2.76 -1.89
C VAL A 51 -19.31 1.65 -2.32
N THR A 52 -18.77 0.46 -2.53
CA THR A 52 -19.55 -0.77 -2.76
C THR A 52 -19.14 -1.81 -1.73
N GLY A 53 -20.09 -2.25 -0.91
CA GLY A 53 -19.92 -3.32 0.08
C GLY A 53 -19.38 -4.60 -0.57
N VAL A 54 -18.47 -5.30 0.11
CA VAL A 54 -17.84 -6.53 -0.43
C VAL A 54 -18.85 -7.66 -0.47
N PHE A 55 -19.52 -7.92 0.65
CA PHE A 55 -20.61 -8.89 0.73
C PHE A 55 -21.50 -8.54 1.93
N PRO A 56 -22.78 -8.17 1.74
CA PRO A 56 -23.49 -8.08 0.46
C PRO A 56 -22.96 -6.95 -0.45
N LYS A 57 -23.24 -7.05 -1.75
CA LYS A 57 -22.85 -6.05 -2.76
C LYS A 57 -23.85 -4.88 -2.77
N VAL A 58 -23.69 -3.97 -1.83
CA VAL A 58 -24.58 -2.82 -1.63
C VAL A 58 -23.82 -1.50 -1.78
N PRO A 59 -24.34 -0.52 -2.54
CA PRO A 59 -23.68 0.76 -2.68
C PRO A 59 -24.03 1.71 -1.51
N ALA A 60 -23.07 2.53 -1.09
CA ALA A 60 -23.25 3.53 -0.03
C ALA A 60 -22.34 4.73 -0.27
N ARG A 61 -22.61 5.86 0.39
CA ARG A 61 -21.68 6.98 0.53
C ARG A 61 -21.10 6.98 1.94
N VAL A 62 -19.78 7.13 2.05
CA VAL A 62 -19.07 7.12 3.34
C VAL A 62 -18.26 8.40 3.46
N ARG A 63 -18.35 9.04 4.63
CA ARG A 63 -17.45 10.13 5.03
C ARG A 63 -16.57 9.63 6.16
N ALA A 64 -15.25 9.80 6.03
CA ALA A 64 -14.28 9.31 7.01
C ALA A 64 -13.18 10.34 7.27
N LEU A 65 -12.85 10.55 8.54
CA LEU A 65 -11.76 11.42 8.97
C LEU A 65 -10.45 10.64 8.97
N VAL A 66 -9.42 11.15 8.30
CA VAL A 66 -8.06 10.61 8.39
C VAL A 66 -7.48 10.94 9.76
N GLU A 67 -7.28 9.94 10.60
CA GLU A 67 -6.61 10.13 11.89
C GLU A 67 -5.09 10.16 11.70
N ARG A 68 -4.57 9.22 10.91
CA ARG A 68 -3.13 9.18 10.57
C ARG A 68 -2.82 8.34 9.34
N TYR A 69 -1.68 8.64 8.73
CA TYR A 69 -1.01 7.74 7.81
C TYR A 69 -0.29 6.64 8.58
N VAL A 70 -0.51 5.38 8.20
CA VAL A 70 0.02 4.20 8.91
C VAL A 70 1.27 3.68 8.21
N GLY A 71 1.25 3.63 6.89
CA GLY A 71 2.35 3.09 6.12
C GLY A 71 1.99 2.87 4.65
N GLY A 72 2.98 2.45 3.87
CA GLY A 72 2.77 2.19 2.46
C GLY A 72 3.90 1.38 1.86
N GLY A 73 3.56 0.59 0.86
CA GLY A 73 4.49 -0.24 0.11
C GLY A 73 4.25 -0.10 -1.38
N PHE A 74 4.68 -1.11 -2.14
CA PHE A 74 4.43 -1.15 -3.58
C PHE A 74 2.95 -1.37 -3.91
N ALA A 75 2.16 -1.98 -3.02
CA ALA A 75 0.74 -2.20 -3.26
C ALA A 75 -0.12 -0.93 -3.09
N GLY A 76 0.31 0.02 -2.26
CA GLY A 76 -0.50 1.19 -1.94
C GLY A 76 -0.09 1.87 -0.64
N GLN A 77 -0.99 2.70 -0.13
CA GLN A 77 -0.85 3.47 1.10
C GLN A 77 -2.06 3.22 2.01
N VAL A 78 -1.81 3.13 3.32
CA VAL A 78 -2.80 2.78 4.33
C VAL A 78 -2.95 3.92 5.34
N TYR A 79 -4.20 4.24 5.64
CA TYR A 79 -4.60 5.27 6.59
C TYR A 79 -5.47 4.65 7.67
N ARG A 80 -5.29 5.10 8.91
CA ARG A 80 -6.26 4.90 9.99
C ARG A 80 -7.31 5.99 9.85
N VAL A 81 -8.57 5.61 9.73
CA VAL A 81 -9.68 6.56 9.58
C VAL A 81 -10.77 6.30 10.61
N LYS A 82 -11.49 7.35 11.00
CA LYS A 82 -12.73 7.24 11.76
C LYS A 82 -13.91 7.52 10.84
N VAL A 83 -14.84 6.58 10.72
CA VAL A 83 -16.06 6.81 9.93
C VAL A 83 -16.92 7.84 10.65
N LEU A 84 -17.29 8.89 9.95
CA LEU A 84 -18.12 9.99 10.47
C LEU A 84 -19.59 9.79 10.12
N GLU A 85 -19.87 9.34 8.91
CA GLU A 85 -21.23 9.27 8.37
C GLU A 85 -21.30 8.17 7.30
N ILE A 86 -22.41 7.43 7.28
CA ILE A 86 -22.73 6.44 6.25
C ILE A 86 -24.13 6.74 5.71
N VAL A 87 -24.21 7.05 4.42
CA VAL A 87 -25.48 7.32 3.75
C VAL A 87 -25.77 6.20 2.74
N PRO A 88 -26.79 5.35 3.00
CA PRO A 88 -27.25 4.36 2.02
C PRO A 88 -27.75 5.02 0.74
N VAL A 89 -27.47 4.42 -0.42
CA VAL A 89 -27.89 4.99 -1.72
C VAL A 89 -29.41 5.07 -1.87
N SER A 90 -30.18 4.23 -1.17
CA SER A 90 -31.64 4.27 -1.16
C SER A 90 -32.22 5.60 -0.62
N ILE A 91 -31.41 6.39 0.09
CA ILE A 91 -31.81 7.67 0.69
C ILE A 91 -31.17 8.85 -0.07
N LEU A 92 -30.26 8.58 -1.01
CA LEU A 92 -29.61 9.63 -1.81
C LEU A 92 -30.56 10.17 -2.91
N PRO A 93 -30.41 11.45 -3.31
CA PRO A 93 -31.15 12.02 -4.43
C PRO A 93 -30.92 11.22 -5.72
N VAL A 94 -31.95 11.06 -6.55
CA VAL A 94 -31.96 10.22 -7.78
C VAL A 94 -30.73 10.41 -8.67
N VAL A 95 -30.21 11.63 -8.78
CA VAL A 95 -29.04 11.96 -9.59
C VAL A 95 -27.74 11.37 -9.02
N GLU A 96 -27.56 11.41 -7.70
CA GLU A 96 -26.40 10.79 -7.03
C GLU A 96 -26.54 9.25 -7.00
N SER A 97 -27.78 8.76 -6.88
CA SER A 97 -28.09 7.33 -6.89
C SER A 97 -27.77 6.68 -8.24
N ALA A 98 -28.00 7.36 -9.37
CA ALA A 98 -27.70 6.82 -10.70
C ALA A 98 -26.20 6.60 -10.96
N GLU A 99 -25.32 7.44 -10.39
CA GLU A 99 -23.86 7.27 -10.52
C GLU A 99 -23.32 6.11 -9.64
N LEU A 100 -23.95 5.84 -8.48
CA LEU A 100 -23.55 4.77 -7.56
C LEU A 100 -24.26 3.42 -7.81
N ALA A 101 -25.50 3.43 -8.31
CA ALA A 101 -26.38 2.26 -8.39
C ALA A 101 -26.23 1.46 -9.69
N ALA A 102 -25.17 1.66 -10.47
CA ALA A 102 -24.88 0.85 -11.65
C ALA A 102 -24.60 -0.64 -11.26
N GLY A 103 -25.66 -1.42 -11.07
CA GLY A 103 -25.64 -2.87 -10.89
C GLY A 103 -25.93 -3.43 -9.48
N SER A 104 -26.77 -2.77 -8.67
CA SER A 104 -27.27 -3.38 -7.42
C SER A 104 -28.65 -2.84 -7.02
N ASP A 105 -29.66 -3.72 -7.02
CA ASP A 105 -31.01 -3.48 -6.48
C ASP A 105 -31.10 -3.83 -4.98
N ALA A 106 -29.97 -4.16 -4.33
CA ALA A 106 -29.96 -4.65 -2.96
C ALA A 106 -29.90 -3.50 -1.95
N VAL A 107 -30.93 -3.40 -1.10
CA VAL A 107 -30.92 -2.59 0.12
C VAL A 107 -30.26 -3.42 1.23
N GLY A 108 -29.15 -2.95 1.77
CA GLY A 108 -28.45 -3.63 2.86
C GLY A 108 -27.29 -2.81 3.41
N ASP A 109 -26.76 -3.23 4.55
CA ASP A 109 -25.64 -2.58 5.23
C ASP A 109 -24.29 -3.00 4.61
N VAL A 110 -23.39 -2.04 4.42
CA VAL A 110 -21.98 -2.27 4.00
C VAL A 110 -21.13 -2.87 5.13
N GLY A 111 -21.70 -3.03 6.34
CA GLY A 111 -21.03 -3.56 7.53
C GLY A 111 -20.12 -2.52 8.21
N LEU A 112 -20.25 -1.26 7.84
CA LEU A 112 -19.54 -0.14 8.47
C LEU A 112 -20.38 0.45 9.58
N VAL A 113 -19.73 0.95 10.62
CA VAL A 113 -20.37 1.53 11.80
C VAL A 113 -19.84 2.95 12.00
N GLU A 114 -20.74 3.91 12.14
CA GLU A 114 -20.39 5.30 12.44
C GLU A 114 -19.61 5.41 13.76
N GLY A 115 -18.64 6.32 13.80
CA GLY A 115 -17.75 6.52 14.94
C GLY A 115 -16.66 5.46 15.11
N ARG A 116 -16.71 4.32 14.40
CA ARG A 116 -15.70 3.26 14.47
C ARG A 116 -14.47 3.57 13.60
N THR A 117 -13.32 3.05 14.02
CA THR A 117 -12.05 3.14 13.30
C THR A 117 -11.90 2.01 12.28
N TYR A 118 -11.40 2.36 11.10
CA TYR A 118 -11.12 1.43 9.99
C TYR A 118 -9.75 1.72 9.36
N ALA A 119 -9.25 0.75 8.59
CA ALA A 119 -8.09 0.92 7.73
C ALA A 119 -8.54 1.22 6.29
N VAL A 120 -8.18 2.38 5.77
CA VAL A 120 -8.40 2.73 4.36
C VAL A 120 -7.11 2.50 3.60
N LYS A 121 -7.13 1.58 2.63
CA LYS A 121 -5.99 1.29 1.76
C LYS A 121 -6.26 1.77 0.34
N ILE A 122 -5.43 2.67 -0.16
CA ILE A 122 -5.50 3.21 -1.52
C ILE A 122 -4.36 2.62 -2.34
N LEU A 123 -4.65 2.02 -3.48
CA LEU A 123 -3.76 1.12 -4.23
C LEU A 123 -2.71 1.84 -5.09
N ARG A 124 -2.30 3.02 -4.61
CA ARG A 124 -1.28 3.89 -5.21
C ARG A 124 -0.16 4.17 -4.21
N PRO A 125 1.10 3.85 -4.54
CA PRO A 125 2.22 4.14 -3.67
C PRO A 125 2.41 5.64 -3.56
N ARG A 126 2.69 6.10 -2.33
CA ARG A 126 3.08 7.49 -2.05
C ARG A 126 4.40 7.84 -2.76
N SER A 127 5.37 6.93 -2.73
CA SER A 127 6.67 7.12 -3.37
C SER A 127 6.59 7.03 -4.89
N ARG A 128 7.12 8.06 -5.58
CA ARG A 128 7.23 8.07 -7.05
C ARG A 128 8.14 6.96 -7.57
N PHE A 129 9.20 6.65 -6.82
CA PHE A 129 10.11 5.56 -7.17
C PHE A 129 9.39 4.22 -7.07
N ALA A 130 8.75 3.93 -5.93
CA ALA A 130 8.02 2.68 -5.74
C ALA A 130 6.93 2.49 -6.81
N ARG A 131 6.19 3.57 -7.12
CA ARG A 131 5.19 3.56 -8.20
C ARG A 131 5.82 3.33 -9.57
N GLY A 132 6.94 3.98 -9.88
CA GLY A 132 7.66 3.83 -11.15
C GLY A 132 8.17 2.40 -11.35
N PHE A 133 8.86 1.87 -10.34
CA PHE A 133 9.39 0.51 -10.33
C PHE A 133 8.27 -0.53 -10.47
N ARG A 134 7.20 -0.41 -9.67
CA ARG A 134 6.01 -1.27 -9.83
C ARG A 134 5.48 -1.22 -11.25
N ASN A 135 5.22 -0.03 -11.79
CA ASN A 135 4.62 0.10 -13.11
C ASN A 135 5.51 -0.51 -14.21
N LEU A 136 6.83 -0.43 -14.08
CA LEU A 136 7.76 -1.12 -14.96
C LEU A 136 7.57 -2.64 -14.90
N LEU A 137 7.48 -3.24 -13.71
CA LEU A 137 7.26 -4.69 -13.58
C LEU A 137 5.92 -5.14 -14.16
N TYR A 138 4.84 -4.36 -13.98
CA TYR A 138 3.55 -4.68 -14.60
C TYR A 138 3.56 -4.49 -16.12
N PHE A 139 4.33 -3.52 -16.61
CA PHE A 139 4.54 -3.37 -18.04
C PHE A 139 5.29 -4.59 -18.62
N LEU A 140 6.39 -5.00 -17.99
CA LEU A 140 7.16 -6.16 -18.43
C LEU A 140 6.35 -7.46 -18.33
N GLY A 141 5.58 -7.63 -17.25
CA GLY A 141 4.82 -8.86 -17.01
C GLY A 141 3.51 -8.96 -17.80
N TYR A 142 2.73 -7.88 -17.84
CA TYR A 142 1.35 -7.87 -18.31
C TYR A 142 1.08 -6.89 -19.45
N GLN A 143 2.06 -6.05 -19.81
CA GLN A 143 1.92 -4.95 -20.76
C GLN A 143 0.76 -4.02 -20.39
N ALA A 144 0.56 -3.84 -19.09
CA ALA A 144 -0.56 -3.11 -18.50
C ALA A 144 -0.12 -2.34 -17.25
N HIS A 145 -0.99 -1.44 -16.78
CA HIS A 145 -0.86 -0.81 -15.47
C HIS A 145 -1.20 -1.81 -14.34
N PHE A 146 -0.84 -1.47 -13.10
CA PHE A 146 -1.25 -2.25 -11.94
C PHE A 146 -2.78 -2.31 -11.85
N GLY A 147 -3.34 -3.52 -12.04
CA GLY A 147 -4.78 -3.71 -12.17
C GLY A 147 -5.57 -3.16 -10.99
N ALA A 148 -5.12 -3.44 -9.77
CA ALA A 148 -5.81 -3.01 -8.56
C ALA A 148 -5.80 -1.48 -8.38
N GLU A 149 -4.87 -0.73 -8.97
CA GLU A 149 -4.90 0.75 -8.99
C GLU A 149 -5.98 1.28 -9.94
N VAL A 150 -6.25 0.61 -11.06
CA VAL A 150 -6.92 1.24 -12.22
C VAL A 150 -8.17 0.52 -12.73
N LEU A 151 -8.44 -0.71 -12.27
CA LEU A 151 -9.57 -1.53 -12.71
C LEU A 151 -10.47 -1.91 -11.52
N PRO A 152 -11.79 -1.66 -11.62
CA PRO A 152 -12.73 -2.03 -10.57
C PRO A 152 -12.79 -3.56 -10.36
N SER A 153 -12.69 -4.34 -11.43
CA SER A 153 -12.72 -5.80 -11.35
C SER A 153 -11.52 -6.41 -10.62
N ALA A 154 -10.35 -5.77 -10.72
CA ALA A 154 -9.14 -6.23 -10.05
C ALA A 154 -9.20 -6.00 -8.53
N VAL A 155 -9.60 -4.79 -8.09
CA VAL A 155 -9.79 -4.53 -6.66
C VAL A 155 -10.90 -5.40 -6.08
N ARG A 156 -11.99 -5.59 -6.84
CA ARG A 156 -13.13 -6.42 -6.44
C ARG A 156 -12.76 -7.89 -6.26
N ALA A 157 -12.01 -8.47 -7.21
CA ALA A 157 -11.51 -9.83 -7.09
C ALA A 157 -10.63 -10.01 -5.83
N GLY A 158 -9.79 -9.02 -5.53
CA GLY A 158 -8.94 -9.05 -4.35
C GLY A 158 -9.70 -9.10 -3.02
N VAL A 159 -10.74 -8.28 -2.84
CA VAL A 159 -11.52 -8.23 -1.59
C VAL A 159 -12.39 -9.46 -1.41
N LEU A 160 -12.93 -10.02 -2.52
CA LEU A 160 -13.70 -11.25 -2.48
C LEU A 160 -12.84 -12.45 -2.10
N TRP A 161 -11.61 -12.54 -2.64
CA TRP A 161 -10.63 -13.53 -2.18
C TRP A 161 -10.40 -13.44 -0.68
N GLN A 162 -10.19 -12.23 -0.15
CA GLN A 162 -9.96 -12.03 1.29
C GLN A 162 -11.16 -12.48 2.13
N LYS A 163 -12.40 -12.19 1.73
CA LYS A 163 -13.62 -12.69 2.41
C LYS A 163 -13.68 -14.22 2.46
N LEU A 164 -13.41 -14.88 1.33
CA LEU A 164 -13.43 -16.34 1.25
C LEU A 164 -12.30 -16.97 2.08
N ILE A 165 -11.10 -16.38 2.04
CA ILE A 165 -9.95 -16.84 2.85
C ILE A 165 -10.26 -16.66 4.34
N ARG A 166 -10.91 -15.55 4.74
CA ARG A 166 -11.36 -15.36 6.12
C ARG A 166 -12.32 -16.46 6.56
N ARG A 167 -13.34 -16.78 5.75
CA ARG A 167 -14.28 -17.86 6.07
C ARG A 167 -13.58 -19.21 6.18
N ALA A 168 -12.65 -19.51 5.28
CA ALA A 168 -11.88 -20.73 5.29
C ALA A 168 -11.01 -20.84 6.56
N MET A 169 -10.27 -19.79 6.91
CA MET A 169 -9.44 -19.76 8.12
C MET A 169 -10.27 -19.88 9.39
N ALA A 170 -11.42 -19.21 9.46
CA ALA A 170 -12.34 -19.33 10.59
C ALA A 170 -12.83 -20.77 10.76
N HIS A 171 -13.14 -21.46 9.65
CA HIS A 171 -13.53 -22.86 9.69
C HIS A 171 -12.39 -23.79 10.15
N GLU A 172 -11.15 -23.55 9.71
CA GLU A 172 -10.00 -24.41 10.07
C GLU A 172 -9.45 -24.18 11.48
N THR A 173 -9.56 -22.95 11.99
CA THR A 173 -8.95 -22.56 13.27
C THR A 173 -9.97 -22.37 14.39
N GLY A 174 -11.26 -22.23 14.05
CA GLY A 174 -12.30 -21.79 14.98
C GLY A 174 -12.23 -20.30 15.31
N ASP A 175 -11.31 -19.54 14.71
CA ASP A 175 -11.08 -18.12 15.00
C ASP A 175 -11.49 -17.24 13.81
N GLU A 176 -12.62 -16.55 13.97
CA GLU A 176 -13.12 -15.57 13.01
C GLU A 176 -12.19 -14.36 12.79
N ALA A 177 -11.32 -14.08 13.77
CA ALA A 177 -10.38 -12.97 13.72
C ALA A 177 -9.03 -13.36 13.08
N ALA A 178 -8.85 -14.61 12.64
CA ALA A 178 -7.61 -15.11 12.04
C ALA A 178 -7.22 -14.37 10.73
N VAL A 179 -8.19 -13.78 10.04
CA VAL A 179 -7.97 -12.97 8.84
C VAL A 179 -8.74 -11.67 8.97
N CYS A 180 -8.05 -10.56 8.71
CA CYS A 180 -8.63 -9.22 8.75
C CYS A 180 -9.80 -9.11 7.76
N ASP A 181 -10.89 -8.50 8.22
CA ASP A 181 -12.07 -8.33 7.39
C ASP A 181 -11.96 -7.16 6.39
N THR A 182 -12.73 -7.22 5.30
CA THR A 182 -12.86 -6.15 4.30
C THR A 182 -14.32 -5.77 4.10
N TYR A 183 -14.64 -4.48 4.14
CA TYR A 183 -16.01 -3.99 4.17
C TYR A 183 -16.46 -3.45 2.83
N ALA A 184 -15.64 -2.63 2.16
CA ALA A 184 -16.03 -1.99 0.92
C ALA A 184 -14.86 -1.68 -0.01
N THR A 185 -15.17 -1.47 -1.29
CA THR A 185 -14.26 -0.94 -2.32
C THR A 185 -14.72 0.42 -2.81
N PHE A 186 -13.80 1.29 -3.21
CA PHE A 186 -14.12 2.63 -3.70
C PHE A 186 -13.11 3.10 -4.75
N TYR A 187 -13.41 4.22 -5.42
CA TYR A 187 -12.50 4.91 -6.31
C TYR A 187 -12.18 6.31 -5.77
N ASP A 188 -10.89 6.57 -5.57
CA ASP A 188 -10.39 7.86 -5.13
C ASP A 188 -10.08 8.75 -6.33
N ARG A 189 -10.87 9.84 -6.50
CA ARG A 189 -10.73 10.77 -7.63
C ARG A 189 -9.46 11.64 -7.52
N GLU A 190 -9.02 11.99 -6.31
CA GLU A 190 -7.89 12.89 -6.10
C GLU A 190 -6.54 12.17 -6.34
N LEU A 191 -6.45 10.93 -5.88
CA LEU A 191 -5.32 10.05 -6.08
C LEU A 191 -5.44 9.21 -7.35
N GLN A 192 -6.59 9.18 -8.01
CA GLN A 192 -6.82 8.46 -9.26
C GLN A 192 -6.48 6.97 -9.12
N SER A 193 -7.04 6.35 -8.07
CA SER A 193 -6.76 4.97 -7.69
C SER A 193 -7.96 4.33 -7.01
N PHE A 194 -8.18 3.06 -7.26
CA PHE A 194 -9.08 2.28 -6.41
C PHE A 194 -8.49 2.07 -5.01
N GLY A 195 -9.38 1.80 -4.06
CA GLY A 195 -9.05 1.49 -2.69
C GLY A 195 -10.08 0.57 -2.03
N GLU A 196 -9.78 0.20 -0.80
CA GLU A 196 -10.56 -0.71 0.04
C GLU A 196 -10.63 -0.19 1.48
N ILE A 197 -11.74 -0.50 2.14
CA ILE A 197 -11.96 -0.23 3.57
C ILE A 197 -11.90 -1.58 4.27
N ASN A 198 -10.95 -1.73 5.19
CA ASN A 198 -10.67 -2.95 5.93
C ASN A 198 -10.85 -2.71 7.44
N GLU A 199 -10.96 -3.81 8.17
CA GLU A 199 -10.92 -3.80 9.63
C GLU A 199 -9.63 -3.14 10.13
N TRP A 200 -9.76 -2.27 11.14
CA TRP A 200 -8.61 -1.79 11.89
C TRP A 200 -8.19 -2.83 12.92
N ILE A 201 -6.91 -3.21 12.90
CA ILE A 201 -6.35 -4.19 13.83
C ILE A 201 -5.51 -3.46 14.87
N ASP A 202 -6.01 -3.38 16.10
CA ASP A 202 -5.22 -2.97 17.25
C ASP A 202 -4.27 -4.12 17.63
N GLY A 203 -3.06 -4.05 17.10
CA GLY A 203 -2.07 -5.11 17.25
C GLY A 203 -0.65 -4.69 16.92
N ARG A 204 0.29 -5.59 17.23
CA ARG A 204 1.72 -5.42 16.98
C ARG A 204 2.24 -6.47 16.00
N ILE A 205 3.33 -6.17 15.31
CA ILE A 205 3.95 -7.12 14.38
C ILE A 205 4.68 -8.22 15.15
N TRP A 206 5.41 -7.88 16.21
CA TRP A 206 6.28 -8.83 16.86
C TRP A 206 6.43 -8.62 18.37
N LYS A 207 6.72 -9.69 19.12
CA LYS A 207 7.24 -9.64 20.50
C LYS A 207 8.72 -9.91 20.45
N PHE A 208 9.53 -9.21 21.24
CA PHE A 208 10.93 -9.56 21.37
C PHE A 208 11.09 -10.65 22.41
N GLU A 209 11.25 -11.89 21.95
CA GLU A 209 11.48 -13.06 22.81
C GLU A 209 12.98 -13.28 22.94
N ALA A 210 13.51 -13.11 24.16
CA ALA A 210 14.92 -13.40 24.46
C ALA A 210 15.13 -14.92 24.47
N ASP A 211 15.96 -15.41 23.56
CA ASP A 211 16.14 -16.85 23.33
C ASP A 211 17.61 -17.22 23.15
N ASP A 212 18.18 -17.80 24.20
CA ASP A 212 19.56 -18.28 24.24
C ASP A 212 19.74 -19.62 23.51
N ARG A 213 18.66 -20.24 23.01
CA ARG A 213 18.63 -21.56 22.36
C ARG A 213 18.01 -21.50 20.96
N ILE A 214 18.40 -20.49 20.16
CA ILE A 214 17.83 -20.23 18.83
C ILE A 214 17.83 -21.45 17.88
N PHE A 215 18.81 -22.34 18.01
CA PHE A 215 18.94 -23.54 17.18
C PHE A 215 17.96 -24.67 17.60
N SER A 216 17.50 -24.67 18.85
CA SER A 216 16.55 -25.65 19.40
C SER A 216 15.09 -25.22 19.25
N ARG A 217 14.80 -24.10 18.57
CA ARG A 217 13.44 -23.60 18.30
C ARG A 217 12.53 -24.55 17.53
N TRP A 218 13.06 -25.69 17.09
CA TRP A 218 12.36 -26.70 16.30
C TRP A 218 12.40 -28.08 16.95
N ASP A 219 12.95 -28.20 18.16
CA ASP A 219 13.13 -29.48 18.86
C ASP A 219 11.81 -29.89 19.55
N PHE A 220 10.74 -30.02 18.76
CA PHE A 220 9.44 -30.55 19.17
C PHE A 220 8.66 -31.04 17.95
N GLU A 221 7.83 -32.08 18.11
CA GLU A 221 7.04 -32.64 17.02
C GLU A 221 5.77 -31.81 16.76
N ASP A 222 4.83 -31.84 17.71
CA ASP A 222 3.48 -31.32 17.46
C ASP A 222 3.25 -29.92 17.97
N SER A 223 3.62 -29.60 19.20
CA SER A 223 3.43 -28.27 19.78
C SER A 223 4.68 -27.87 20.56
N PRO A 224 5.05 -26.57 20.55
CA PRO A 224 6.13 -26.12 21.40
C PRO A 224 5.79 -26.41 22.87
N PRO A 225 6.77 -26.84 23.69
CA PRO A 225 6.62 -26.93 25.13
C PRO A 225 6.09 -25.62 25.74
N VAL A 226 5.42 -25.72 26.88
CA VAL A 226 4.86 -24.54 27.58
C VAL A 226 5.96 -23.56 27.98
N ASP A 227 7.16 -24.06 28.26
CA ASP A 227 8.37 -23.34 28.66
C ASP A 227 9.31 -23.00 27.49
N HIS A 228 8.83 -23.11 26.24
CA HIS A 228 9.64 -22.80 25.06
C HIS A 228 10.15 -21.35 25.09
N SER A 229 11.41 -21.11 24.67
CA SER A 229 12.06 -19.79 24.76
C SER A 229 11.50 -18.73 23.80
N SER A 230 10.99 -19.15 22.63
CA SER A 230 10.37 -18.27 21.62
C SER A 230 8.97 -18.74 21.18
N PRO A 231 7.97 -18.75 22.08
CA PRO A 231 6.68 -19.37 21.80
C PRO A 231 5.88 -18.60 20.73
N GLU A 232 5.84 -17.27 20.77
CA GLU A 232 5.09 -16.46 19.80
C GLU A 232 5.72 -16.58 18.39
N TYR A 233 7.04 -16.71 18.31
CA TYR A 233 7.76 -16.90 17.04
C TYR A 233 7.32 -18.18 16.35
N VAL A 234 7.34 -19.28 17.11
CA VAL A 234 6.95 -20.60 16.64
C VAL A 234 5.50 -20.62 16.22
N HIS A 235 4.61 -20.09 17.06
CA HIS A 235 3.17 -20.07 16.75
C HIS A 235 2.86 -19.22 15.53
N LYS A 236 3.52 -18.06 15.37
CA LYS A 236 3.36 -17.22 14.18
C LYS A 236 3.83 -17.93 12.91
N LYS A 237 4.98 -18.61 12.93
CA LYS A 237 5.46 -19.38 11.77
C LYS A 237 4.53 -20.53 11.43
N ARG A 238 4.02 -21.25 12.43
CA ARG A 238 3.04 -22.35 12.23
C ARG A 238 1.73 -21.82 11.65
N PHE A 239 1.21 -20.71 12.17
CA PHE A 239 0.04 -20.04 11.63
C PHE A 239 0.25 -19.66 10.16
N MET A 240 1.38 -19.04 9.82
CA MET A 240 1.70 -18.67 8.44
C MET A 240 1.83 -19.90 7.53
N LYS A 241 2.45 -20.99 7.99
CA LYS A 241 2.52 -22.27 7.26
C LYS A 241 1.11 -22.85 7.01
N GLY A 242 0.24 -22.82 8.02
CA GLY A 242 -1.15 -23.26 7.91
C GLY A 242 -1.92 -22.44 6.87
N LEU A 243 -1.81 -21.10 6.96
CA LEU A 243 -2.42 -20.19 5.99
C LEU A 243 -1.91 -20.42 4.56
N VAL A 244 -0.60 -20.58 4.36
CA VAL A 244 -0.01 -20.89 3.04
C VAL A 244 -0.57 -22.20 2.49
N ASN A 245 -0.66 -23.24 3.31
CA ASN A 245 -1.22 -24.53 2.90
C ASN A 245 -2.71 -24.43 2.53
N LEU A 246 -3.49 -23.67 3.30
CA LEU A 246 -4.88 -23.38 3.00
C LEU A 246 -5.00 -22.62 1.67
N LEU A 247 -4.23 -21.55 1.47
CA LEU A 247 -4.23 -20.78 0.23
C LEU A 247 -3.89 -21.65 -0.98
N HIS A 248 -2.93 -22.56 -0.86
CA HIS A 248 -2.66 -23.54 -1.91
C HIS A 248 -3.87 -24.45 -2.17
N ARG A 249 -4.52 -24.99 -1.13
CA ARG A 249 -5.71 -25.84 -1.26
C ARG A 249 -6.88 -25.12 -1.92
N MET A 250 -7.10 -23.84 -1.60
CA MET A 250 -8.14 -23.00 -2.20
C MET A 250 -7.83 -22.56 -3.64
N GLY A 251 -6.59 -22.73 -4.13
CA GLY A 251 -6.16 -22.20 -5.44
C GLY A 251 -5.60 -20.78 -5.41
N ALA A 252 -5.43 -20.17 -4.23
CA ALA A 252 -4.85 -18.85 -4.02
C ALA A 252 -3.31 -18.87 -3.88
N GLY A 253 -2.61 -19.75 -4.60
CA GLY A 253 -1.17 -19.96 -4.42
C GLY A 253 -0.30 -18.72 -4.64
N GLU A 254 -0.72 -17.78 -5.48
CA GLU A 254 0.05 -16.54 -5.70
C GLU A 254 -0.15 -15.50 -4.58
N LEU A 255 -1.27 -15.57 -3.86
CA LEU A 255 -1.47 -14.82 -2.61
C LEU A 255 -0.67 -15.45 -1.46
N ALA A 256 -0.50 -16.78 -1.46
CA ALA A 256 0.28 -17.50 -0.46
C ALA A 256 1.72 -16.97 -0.33
N ARG A 257 2.31 -16.48 -1.43
CA ARG A 257 3.64 -15.85 -1.43
C ARG A 257 3.77 -14.72 -0.40
N GLN A 258 2.71 -13.97 -0.12
CA GLN A 258 2.75 -12.89 0.87
C GLN A 258 2.93 -13.38 2.30
N TYR A 259 2.72 -14.68 2.54
CA TYR A 259 2.77 -15.33 3.85
C TYR A 259 3.86 -16.41 3.92
N GLU A 260 4.62 -16.62 2.84
CA GLU A 260 5.78 -17.52 2.83
C GLU A 260 6.88 -16.95 3.73
N TRP A 261 7.23 -17.70 4.78
CA TRP A 261 8.13 -17.25 5.85
C TRP A 261 9.48 -16.75 5.33
N TRP A 262 10.06 -17.46 4.36
CA TRP A 262 11.41 -17.22 3.83
C TRP A 262 11.51 -16.08 2.80
N THR A 263 10.41 -15.35 2.55
CA THR A 263 10.45 -14.17 1.67
C THR A 263 11.03 -12.93 2.34
N GLY A 264 11.19 -12.94 3.67
CA GLY A 264 11.69 -11.81 4.47
C GLY A 264 10.75 -10.60 4.50
N LYS A 265 9.61 -10.66 3.80
CA LYS A 265 8.60 -9.59 3.69
C LYS A 265 7.23 -9.99 4.24
N SER A 266 7.06 -11.25 4.59
CA SER A 266 5.77 -11.84 4.97
C SER A 266 5.41 -11.67 6.43
N THR A 267 6.42 -11.54 7.32
CA THR A 267 6.18 -11.45 8.76
C THR A 267 5.39 -10.20 9.19
N PRO A 268 5.49 -9.02 8.55
CA PRO A 268 4.63 -7.88 8.85
C PRO A 268 3.16 -8.07 8.42
N ASN A 269 2.86 -9.05 7.57
CA ASN A 269 1.50 -9.34 7.10
C ASN A 269 0.70 -10.21 8.08
N VAL A 270 1.28 -10.59 9.21
CA VAL A 270 0.55 -11.22 10.32
C VAL A 270 0.78 -10.40 11.57
N LEU A 271 -0.29 -9.85 12.11
CA LEU A 271 -0.30 -9.06 13.33
C LEU A 271 -0.75 -9.91 14.51
N LYS A 272 -0.31 -9.53 15.70
CA LYS A 272 -0.79 -10.03 16.98
C LYS A 272 -1.74 -9.00 17.57
N ARG A 273 -3.03 -9.34 17.69
CA ARG A 273 -4.03 -8.49 18.35
C ARG A 273 -3.69 -8.33 19.82
N LEU A 274 -3.88 -7.12 20.35
CA LEU A 274 -3.64 -6.83 21.77
C LEU A 274 -4.56 -7.66 22.68
N SER A 275 -5.79 -7.96 22.24
CA SER A 275 -6.70 -8.84 22.98
C SER A 275 -6.19 -10.28 23.13
N GLY A 276 -5.24 -10.72 22.30
CA GLY A 276 -4.64 -12.05 22.34
C GLY A 276 -3.27 -12.09 23.03
N GLU A 277 -2.86 -11.01 23.71
CA GLU A 277 -1.50 -10.87 24.26
C GLU A 277 -1.16 -11.93 25.33
N GLY A 278 -2.16 -12.37 26.11
CA GLY A 278 -1.99 -13.37 27.17
C GLY A 278 -1.66 -14.79 26.69
N SER A 279 -1.66 -15.06 25.38
CA SER A 279 -1.33 -16.38 24.82
C SER A 279 -0.45 -16.24 23.59
N PRO A 280 0.67 -16.98 23.47
CA PRO A 280 1.51 -16.97 22.26
C PRO A 280 0.76 -17.35 20.97
N ARG A 281 -0.29 -18.16 21.06
CA ARG A 281 -1.08 -18.67 19.93
C ARG A 281 -2.26 -17.76 19.53
N ALA A 282 -2.95 -17.14 20.50
CA ALA A 282 -4.20 -16.43 20.25
C ALA A 282 -4.01 -15.10 19.49
N GLY A 283 -5.04 -14.62 18.78
CA GLY A 283 -5.02 -13.27 18.19
C GLY A 283 -4.02 -13.04 17.06
N LEU A 284 -3.50 -14.11 16.42
CA LEU A 284 -2.73 -13.98 15.19
C LEU A 284 -3.69 -13.70 14.02
N THR A 285 -3.49 -12.58 13.34
CA THR A 285 -4.38 -12.11 12.28
C THR A 285 -3.59 -11.77 11.01
N ALA A 286 -3.94 -12.44 9.91
CA ALA A 286 -3.40 -12.14 8.59
C ALA A 286 -4.01 -10.86 8.00
N VAL A 287 -3.16 -10.00 7.45
CA VAL A 287 -3.48 -8.71 6.83
C VAL A 287 -2.75 -8.57 5.50
N ASP A 288 -3.19 -7.64 4.66
CA ASP A 288 -2.58 -7.31 3.36
C ASP A 288 -2.54 -8.45 2.33
N PHE A 289 -3.70 -8.73 1.73
CA PHE A 289 -3.87 -9.66 0.61
C PHE A 289 -3.66 -9.00 -0.77
N ARG A 290 -2.83 -7.94 -0.85
CA ARG A 290 -2.50 -7.26 -2.10
C ARG A 290 -1.02 -7.39 -2.38
N ALA A 291 -0.65 -8.36 -3.20
CA ALA A 291 0.72 -8.40 -3.68
C ALA A 291 1.00 -7.09 -4.46
N GLY A 292 2.13 -6.43 -4.19
CA GLY A 292 2.46 -5.14 -4.82
C GLY A 292 3.39 -5.25 -6.04
N LEU A 293 4.00 -6.42 -6.23
CA LEU A 293 5.09 -6.62 -7.19
C LEU A 293 4.92 -7.95 -7.92
N THR A 294 4.93 -7.86 -9.25
CA THR A 294 5.04 -9.01 -10.14
C THR A 294 6.39 -9.68 -9.99
N LEU A 295 6.42 -11.01 -10.03
CA LEU A 295 7.67 -11.77 -10.03
C LEU A 295 8.02 -12.16 -11.46
N LEU A 296 9.17 -11.66 -11.92
CA LEU A 296 9.74 -11.94 -13.23
C LEU A 296 10.84 -13.01 -13.09
N PRO A 297 11.10 -13.85 -14.11
CA PRO A 297 12.03 -14.97 -13.99
C PRO A 297 13.46 -14.56 -13.64
N PHE A 298 13.85 -13.34 -14.04
CA PHE A 298 15.19 -12.79 -13.88
C PHE A 298 15.32 -11.79 -12.72
N LEU A 299 14.26 -11.61 -11.92
CA LEU A 299 14.26 -10.63 -10.82
C LEU A 299 13.68 -11.25 -9.53
N PRO A 300 14.37 -12.22 -8.91
CA PRO A 300 13.98 -12.73 -7.60
C PRO A 300 14.09 -11.60 -6.56
N MET A 301 13.03 -11.39 -5.78
CA MET A 301 12.98 -10.34 -4.76
C MET A 301 13.37 -10.86 -3.37
N SER A 302 13.66 -12.17 -3.26
CA SER A 302 14.09 -12.93 -2.09
C SER A 302 14.57 -14.33 -2.53
N PRO A 303 15.32 -15.08 -1.69
CA PRO A 303 15.72 -16.45 -2.01
C PRO A 303 14.54 -17.40 -2.27
N ALA A 304 13.44 -17.25 -1.52
CA ALA A 304 12.23 -18.05 -1.73
C ALA A 304 11.60 -17.84 -3.11
N ASP A 305 11.76 -16.63 -3.69
CA ASP A 305 11.23 -16.33 -5.02
C ASP A 305 11.91 -17.15 -6.12
N ILE A 306 13.17 -17.60 -5.94
CA ILE A 306 13.87 -18.44 -6.92
C ILE A 306 13.13 -19.77 -7.09
N ILE A 307 12.78 -20.42 -5.96
CA ILE A 307 12.05 -21.69 -5.96
C ILE A 307 10.65 -21.49 -6.59
N LEU A 308 10.00 -20.37 -6.27
CA LEU A 308 8.71 -20.04 -6.86
C LEU A 308 8.82 -19.83 -8.37
N ILE A 309 9.79 -19.04 -8.85
CA ILE A 309 10.09 -18.84 -10.28
C ILE A 309 10.24 -20.18 -10.98
N VAL A 310 11.13 -21.04 -10.48
CA VAL A 310 11.39 -22.37 -11.07
C VAL A 310 10.12 -23.21 -11.13
N ARG A 311 9.34 -23.29 -10.05
CA ARG A 311 8.04 -24.00 -10.04
C ARG A 311 7.04 -23.43 -11.03
N GLY A 312 7.01 -22.11 -11.20
CA GLY A 312 6.14 -21.47 -12.19
C GLY A 312 6.57 -21.76 -13.62
N LEU A 313 7.88 -21.75 -13.91
CA LEU A 313 8.42 -22.12 -15.21
C LEU A 313 8.05 -23.57 -15.57
N PHE A 314 8.16 -24.52 -14.63
CA PHE A 314 7.69 -25.89 -14.83
C PHE A 314 6.18 -26.01 -15.09
N ARG A 315 5.39 -25.01 -14.68
CA ARG A 315 3.94 -24.90 -14.96
C ARG A 315 3.63 -24.05 -16.20
N GLY A 316 4.64 -23.66 -16.98
CA GLY A 316 4.49 -22.79 -18.15
C GLY A 316 4.17 -21.31 -17.82
N ARG A 317 4.35 -20.88 -16.56
CA ARG A 317 4.11 -19.49 -16.13
C ARG A 317 5.41 -18.71 -16.10
N LEU A 318 5.59 -17.82 -17.08
CA LEU A 318 6.73 -16.90 -17.14
C LEU A 318 6.62 -15.75 -16.14
N VAL A 319 5.40 -15.38 -15.75
CA VAL A 319 5.15 -14.23 -14.87
C VAL A 319 4.20 -14.66 -13.77
N GLN A 320 4.58 -14.45 -12.52
CA GLN A 320 3.78 -14.85 -11.36
C GLN A 320 3.28 -13.63 -10.61
N PHE A 321 1.95 -13.43 -10.63
CA PHE A 321 1.26 -12.43 -9.84
C PHE A 321 -0.27 -12.56 -9.93
N ASP A 322 -0.91 -12.79 -8.77
CA ASP A 322 -2.37 -12.70 -8.56
C ASP A 322 -3.24 -13.68 -9.41
N ARG A 323 -2.64 -14.64 -10.10
CA ARG A 323 -3.32 -15.68 -10.91
C ARG A 323 -3.73 -16.87 -10.04
N CYS A 324 -4.81 -16.68 -9.28
CA CYS A 324 -5.46 -17.74 -8.52
C CYS A 324 -6.23 -18.71 -9.44
N ASP A 325 -6.34 -19.96 -9.01
CA ASP A 325 -7.02 -21.04 -9.72
C ASP A 325 -8.51 -21.10 -9.34
N MET A 326 -9.37 -20.67 -10.27
CA MET A 326 -10.82 -20.62 -10.06
C MET A 326 -11.45 -22.02 -10.02
N THR A 327 -10.89 -22.99 -10.74
CA THR A 327 -11.41 -24.37 -10.73
C THR A 327 -11.17 -24.99 -9.36
N ARG A 328 -9.95 -24.83 -8.85
CA ARG A 328 -9.60 -25.31 -7.51
C ARG A 328 -10.40 -24.61 -6.40
N LEU A 329 -10.68 -23.31 -6.56
CA LEU A 329 -11.57 -22.59 -5.66
C LEU A 329 -12.97 -23.20 -5.63
N ARG A 330 -13.58 -23.43 -6.81
CA ARG A 330 -14.92 -24.02 -6.90
C ARG A 330 -14.97 -25.39 -6.23
N SER A 331 -14.00 -26.27 -6.54
CA SER A 331 -13.92 -27.58 -5.89
C SER A 331 -13.74 -27.49 -4.38
N PHE A 332 -12.95 -26.54 -3.88
CA PHE A 332 -12.76 -26.33 -2.44
C PHE A 332 -14.05 -25.87 -1.75
N VAL A 333 -14.78 -24.94 -2.38
CA VAL A 333 -16.05 -24.41 -1.87
C VAL A 333 -17.14 -25.49 -1.87
N GLU A 334 -17.26 -26.25 -2.96
CA GLU A 334 -18.26 -27.33 -3.11
C GLU A 334 -18.10 -28.44 -2.05
N GLN A 335 -16.87 -28.67 -1.59
CA GLN A 335 -16.57 -29.67 -0.55
C GLN A 335 -16.93 -29.21 0.87
N SER A 336 -17.25 -27.93 1.09
CA SER A 336 -17.50 -27.40 2.43
C SER A 336 -18.81 -26.61 2.52
N ARG A 337 -19.73 -27.09 3.36
CA ARG A 337 -21.01 -26.41 3.67
C ARG A 337 -20.81 -25.03 4.28
N ALA A 338 -19.62 -24.71 4.81
CA ALA A 338 -19.29 -23.43 5.42
C ALA A 338 -19.32 -22.23 4.46
N PHE A 339 -19.50 -22.46 3.15
CA PHE A 339 -19.56 -21.41 2.13
C PHE A 339 -20.94 -21.26 1.48
N ALA A 340 -21.96 -21.98 1.94
CA ALA A 340 -23.27 -21.99 1.30
C ALA A 340 -23.89 -20.57 1.18
N ASP A 341 -23.72 -19.73 2.20
CA ASP A 341 -24.13 -18.32 2.22
C ASP A 341 -23.25 -17.40 1.37
N LEU A 342 -22.03 -17.83 1.02
CA LEU A 342 -21.06 -17.05 0.24
C LEU A 342 -21.05 -17.42 -1.25
N GLN A 343 -21.95 -18.30 -1.71
CA GLN A 343 -22.03 -18.69 -3.12
C GLN A 343 -22.14 -17.47 -4.07
N PRO A 344 -22.93 -16.41 -3.78
CA PRO A 344 -22.96 -15.24 -4.65
C PRO A 344 -21.61 -14.49 -4.69
N ALA A 345 -20.85 -14.50 -3.60
CA ALA A 345 -19.49 -13.92 -3.58
C ALA A 345 -18.51 -14.73 -4.43
N VAL A 346 -18.64 -16.07 -4.43
CA VAL A 346 -17.84 -16.97 -5.28
C VAL A 346 -18.13 -16.72 -6.76
N ASP A 347 -19.40 -16.62 -7.13
CA ASP A 347 -19.78 -16.37 -8.52
C ASP A 347 -19.39 -14.96 -8.99
N GLU A 348 -19.51 -13.94 -8.12
CA GLU A 348 -18.95 -12.61 -8.39
C GLU A 348 -17.43 -12.70 -8.60
N LEU A 349 -16.69 -13.39 -7.72
CA LEU A 349 -15.24 -13.50 -7.82
C LEU A 349 -14.78 -14.14 -9.13
N VAL A 350 -15.44 -15.20 -9.58
CA VAL A 350 -15.12 -15.86 -10.85
C VAL A 350 -15.38 -14.92 -12.03
N SER A 351 -16.52 -14.21 -12.03
CA SER A 351 -16.86 -13.23 -13.06
C SER A 351 -15.86 -12.06 -13.10
N GLN A 352 -15.56 -11.46 -11.95
CA GLN A 352 -14.63 -10.34 -11.84
C GLN A 352 -13.20 -10.74 -12.21
N THR A 353 -12.75 -11.93 -11.80
CA THR A 353 -11.43 -12.45 -12.19
C THR A 353 -11.35 -12.64 -13.70
N ALA A 354 -12.34 -13.26 -14.33
CA ALA A 354 -12.37 -13.44 -15.79
C ALA A 354 -12.34 -12.09 -16.53
N SER A 355 -13.17 -11.13 -16.10
CA SER A 355 -13.21 -9.78 -16.67
C SER A 355 -11.87 -9.05 -16.53
N TYR A 356 -11.28 -9.07 -15.34
CA TYR A 356 -9.97 -8.48 -15.07
C TYR A 356 -8.88 -9.10 -15.96
N ARG A 357 -8.77 -10.43 -16.03
CA ARG A 357 -7.71 -11.09 -16.82
C ARG A 357 -7.85 -10.92 -18.32
N ALA A 358 -9.07 -10.75 -18.83
CA ALA A 358 -9.32 -10.45 -20.23
C ALA A 358 -9.08 -8.97 -20.59
N SER A 359 -8.91 -8.09 -19.59
CA SER A 359 -8.69 -6.65 -19.79
C SER A 359 -7.23 -6.27 -20.01
N GLN A 360 -6.30 -7.22 -19.84
CA GLN A 360 -4.86 -7.02 -19.99
C GLN A 360 -4.34 -7.77 -21.22
N PRO A 361 -3.34 -7.21 -21.95
CA PRO A 361 -2.71 -7.92 -23.06
C PRO A 361 -2.11 -9.25 -22.61
N ASP A 362 -1.35 -9.26 -21.51
CA ASP A 362 -0.72 -10.43 -20.89
C ASP A 362 -0.27 -11.48 -21.92
N VAL A 363 0.71 -11.09 -22.74
CA VAL A 363 1.23 -11.92 -23.83
C VAL A 363 1.77 -13.26 -23.29
N THR A 364 2.22 -13.27 -22.04
CA THR A 364 2.78 -14.46 -21.38
C THR A 364 1.76 -15.56 -21.11
N HIS A 365 0.46 -15.22 -21.06
CA HIS A 365 -0.61 -16.20 -20.85
C HIS A 365 -1.59 -16.30 -22.02
N HIS A 366 -1.85 -15.19 -22.72
CA HIS A 366 -2.74 -15.21 -23.88
C HIS A 366 -2.02 -15.71 -25.15
N HIS A 367 -0.69 -15.62 -25.20
CA HIS A 367 0.13 -16.05 -26.34
C HIS A 367 -0.47 -15.55 -27.68
N VAL A 368 -0.58 -16.44 -28.67
CA VAL A 368 -1.12 -16.14 -30.00
C VAL A 368 -2.63 -15.83 -30.00
N ARG A 369 -3.37 -16.07 -28.90
CA ARG A 369 -4.83 -15.82 -28.85
C ARG A 369 -5.18 -14.36 -29.06
N LEU A 370 -4.29 -13.42 -28.72
CA LEU A 370 -4.47 -11.99 -28.99
C LEU A 370 -4.61 -11.71 -30.50
N LEU A 371 -3.90 -12.46 -31.34
CA LEU A 371 -3.91 -12.29 -32.80
C LEU A 371 -5.23 -12.79 -33.42
N PHE A 372 -5.85 -13.80 -32.85
CA PHE A 372 -7.03 -14.45 -33.43
C PHE A 372 -8.36 -14.11 -32.73
N SER A 373 -8.36 -13.88 -31.42
CA SER A 373 -9.58 -13.64 -30.64
C SER A 373 -10.04 -12.18 -30.69
N ARG A 374 -11.07 -11.90 -31.50
CA ARG A 374 -11.73 -10.58 -31.54
C ARG A 374 -12.29 -10.16 -30.18
N ARG A 375 -12.89 -11.09 -29.43
CA ARG A 375 -13.46 -10.85 -28.09
C ARG A 375 -12.38 -10.44 -27.07
N LEU A 376 -11.23 -11.11 -27.10
CA LEU A 376 -10.11 -10.77 -26.23
C LEU A 376 -9.56 -9.38 -26.56
N ARG A 377 -9.28 -9.08 -27.83
CA ARG A 377 -8.82 -7.75 -28.25
C ARG A 377 -9.78 -6.64 -27.84
N ALA A 378 -11.08 -6.86 -28.00
CA ALA A 378 -12.10 -5.90 -27.56
C ALA A 378 -12.07 -5.69 -26.03
N SER A 379 -11.83 -6.76 -25.26
CA SER A 379 -11.73 -6.70 -23.80
C SER A 379 -10.46 -5.97 -23.35
N VAL A 380 -9.31 -6.26 -23.98
CA VAL A 380 -8.04 -5.54 -23.75
C VAL A 380 -8.17 -4.06 -24.07
N ARG A 381 -8.80 -3.72 -25.20
CA ARG A 381 -9.07 -2.33 -25.57
C ARG A 381 -9.92 -1.61 -24.52
N ARG A 382 -11.04 -2.21 -24.09
CA ARG A 382 -11.87 -1.64 -23.02
C ARG A 382 -11.10 -1.49 -21.71
N GLY A 383 -10.29 -2.48 -21.36
CA GLY A 383 -9.40 -2.45 -20.18
C GLY A 383 -8.41 -1.31 -20.22
N ALA A 384 -7.74 -1.10 -21.36
CA ALA A 384 -6.81 0.00 -21.56
C ALA A 384 -7.50 1.37 -21.47
N ILE A 385 -8.66 1.53 -22.13
CA ILE A 385 -9.46 2.77 -22.08
C ILE A 385 -9.88 3.06 -20.64
N ARG A 386 -10.42 2.06 -19.93
CA ARG A 386 -10.82 2.21 -18.53
C ARG A 386 -9.62 2.56 -17.64
N SER A 387 -8.47 1.93 -17.87
CA SER A 387 -7.24 2.24 -17.15
C SER A 387 -6.79 3.69 -17.35
N TRP A 388 -6.88 4.21 -18.57
CA TRP A 388 -6.54 5.60 -18.87
C TRP A 388 -7.57 6.59 -18.29
N LEU A 389 -8.85 6.25 -18.29
CA LEU A 389 -9.91 7.02 -17.64
C LEU A 389 -9.68 7.10 -16.11
N SER A 390 -9.44 5.96 -15.45
CA SER A 390 -9.13 5.89 -14.01
C SER A 390 -7.83 6.61 -13.62
N ARG A 391 -6.96 6.93 -14.57
CA ARG A 391 -5.73 7.72 -14.34
C ARG A 391 -5.89 9.19 -14.72
N GLY A 392 -7.09 9.59 -15.17
CA GLY A 392 -7.41 10.90 -15.71
C GLY A 392 -6.60 11.28 -16.95
N TRP A 393 -6.16 10.29 -17.73
CA TRP A 393 -5.57 10.54 -19.06
C TRP A 393 -6.67 10.75 -20.10
N LEU A 394 -7.86 10.21 -19.87
CA LEU A 394 -9.05 10.49 -20.65
C LEU A 394 -10.09 11.18 -19.76
N ASP A 395 -10.98 11.95 -20.37
CA ASP A 395 -12.31 12.23 -19.82
C ASP A 395 -13.33 11.25 -20.44
N ASP A 396 -14.58 11.26 -19.97
CA ASP A 396 -15.62 10.33 -20.43
C ASP A 396 -15.85 10.44 -21.94
N ARG A 397 -15.90 11.67 -22.46
CA ARG A 397 -16.02 11.93 -23.91
C ARG A 397 -14.83 11.35 -24.69
N GLY A 398 -13.61 11.50 -24.19
CA GLY A 398 -12.41 10.92 -24.78
C GLY A 398 -12.43 9.40 -24.76
N ALA A 399 -12.94 8.79 -23.69
CA ALA A 399 -13.13 7.35 -23.60
C ALA A 399 -14.16 6.84 -24.63
N ASP A 400 -15.30 7.51 -24.78
CA ASP A 400 -16.35 7.15 -25.74
C ASP A 400 -15.88 7.29 -27.19
N LEU A 401 -15.19 8.39 -27.51
CA LEU A 401 -14.59 8.61 -28.83
C LEU A 401 -13.54 7.55 -29.15
N LEU A 402 -12.72 7.16 -28.17
CA LEU A 402 -11.73 6.11 -28.37
C LEU A 402 -12.39 4.73 -28.49
N GLY A 403 -13.52 4.52 -27.81
CA GLY A 403 -14.35 3.32 -27.90
C GLY A 403 -15.06 3.14 -29.24
N SER A 404 -15.39 4.24 -29.93
CA SER A 404 -15.97 4.23 -31.28
C SER A 404 -14.93 4.17 -32.41
N ARG A 405 -13.66 4.49 -32.16
CA ARG A 405 -12.59 4.54 -33.18
C ARG A 405 -11.57 3.40 -33.05
N PRO A 406 -11.80 2.23 -33.67
CA PRO A 406 -10.95 1.05 -33.49
C PRO A 406 -9.52 1.23 -34.02
N LEU A 407 -9.32 2.03 -35.08
CA LEU A 407 -8.01 2.27 -35.69
C LEU A 407 -7.12 3.24 -34.90
N LEU A 408 -7.72 4.12 -34.09
CA LEU A 408 -6.96 5.10 -33.31
C LEU A 408 -6.39 4.50 -32.02
N TRP A 409 -7.12 3.55 -31.42
CA TRP A 409 -6.67 2.85 -30.22
C TRP A 409 -5.26 2.24 -30.31
N PRO A 410 -4.91 1.42 -31.33
CA PRO A 410 -3.58 0.81 -31.38
C PRO A 410 -2.47 1.87 -31.47
N VAL A 411 -2.69 2.98 -32.18
CA VAL A 411 -1.72 4.09 -32.26
C VAL A 411 -1.47 4.70 -30.89
N LEU A 412 -2.54 5.10 -30.19
CA LEU A 412 -2.42 5.70 -28.85
C LEU A 412 -1.88 4.70 -27.84
N TRP A 413 -2.20 3.41 -27.99
CA TRP A 413 -1.70 2.36 -27.11
C TRP A 413 -0.19 2.15 -27.29
N THR A 414 0.32 2.09 -28.51
CA THR A 414 1.76 2.01 -28.76
C THR A 414 2.49 3.24 -28.24
N VAL A 415 1.95 4.44 -28.49
CA VAL A 415 2.54 5.69 -27.96
C VAL A 415 2.52 5.71 -26.44
N SER A 416 1.50 5.12 -25.81
CA SER A 416 1.34 5.07 -24.34
C SER A 416 2.51 4.37 -23.63
N TRP A 417 3.26 3.54 -24.36
CA TRP A 417 4.40 2.80 -23.83
C TRP A 417 5.66 3.64 -23.68
N ILE A 418 5.76 4.75 -24.42
CA ILE A 418 6.93 5.63 -24.33
C ILE A 418 6.85 6.39 -23.00
N PRO A 419 7.84 6.24 -22.10
CA PRO A 419 7.82 6.93 -20.82
C PRO A 419 7.65 8.44 -20.99
N TRP A 420 6.81 9.04 -20.14
CA TRP A 420 6.45 10.47 -20.15
C TRP A 420 5.61 10.93 -21.36
N LEU A 421 6.04 10.60 -22.58
CA LEU A 421 5.38 10.97 -23.83
C LEU A 421 4.00 10.31 -23.96
N GLY A 422 3.90 9.04 -23.60
CA GLY A 422 2.65 8.29 -23.71
C GLY A 422 1.50 8.92 -22.95
N ARG A 423 1.73 9.25 -21.68
CA ARG A 423 0.76 9.99 -20.86
C ARG A 423 0.39 11.32 -21.52
N PHE A 424 1.38 12.08 -21.97
CA PHE A 424 1.20 13.41 -22.53
C PHE A 424 0.32 13.36 -23.79
N CYS A 425 0.65 12.50 -24.76
CA CYS A 425 -0.10 12.33 -26.00
C CYS A 425 -1.54 11.89 -25.76
N VAL A 426 -1.76 10.87 -24.92
CA VAL A 426 -3.11 10.38 -24.60
C VAL A 426 -3.92 11.47 -23.87
N SER A 427 -3.30 12.19 -22.93
CA SER A 427 -3.96 13.26 -22.16
C SER A 427 -4.34 14.45 -23.05
N ILE A 428 -3.48 14.86 -23.96
CA ILE A 428 -3.82 15.93 -24.92
C ILE A 428 -4.94 15.48 -25.83
N TRP A 429 -4.87 14.28 -26.37
CA TRP A 429 -5.90 13.82 -27.30
C TRP A 429 -7.25 13.64 -26.62
N GLY A 430 -7.29 13.06 -25.41
CA GLY A 430 -8.52 12.55 -24.82
C GLY A 430 -9.01 13.24 -23.55
N ASN A 431 -8.35 14.30 -23.07
CA ASN A 431 -8.80 15.04 -21.89
C ASN A 431 -8.87 16.55 -22.16
N ALA A 432 -10.08 17.11 -22.15
CA ALA A 432 -10.37 18.51 -22.47
C ALA A 432 -9.73 19.48 -21.49
N SER A 433 -9.71 19.14 -20.19
CA SER A 433 -9.03 19.93 -19.16
C SER A 433 -7.52 20.02 -19.43
N SER A 434 -6.89 18.91 -19.82
CA SER A 434 -5.46 18.85 -20.16
C SER A 434 -5.14 19.70 -21.39
N ARG A 435 -5.94 19.62 -22.45
CA ARG A 435 -5.79 20.50 -23.63
C ARG A 435 -5.91 21.97 -23.27
N ARG A 436 -6.96 22.33 -22.53
CA ARG A 436 -7.21 23.71 -22.12
C ARG A 436 -6.08 24.24 -21.23
N HIS A 437 -5.59 23.41 -20.31
CA HIS A 437 -4.45 23.76 -19.46
C HIS A 437 -3.20 24.06 -20.29
N LEU A 438 -2.84 23.20 -21.23
CA LEU A 438 -1.65 23.39 -22.08
C LEU A 438 -1.79 24.59 -23.02
N ARG A 439 -2.96 24.76 -23.66
CA ARG A 439 -3.23 25.92 -24.50
C ARG A 439 -3.02 27.21 -23.72
N LEU A 440 -3.64 27.35 -22.54
CA LEU A 440 -3.50 28.56 -21.72
C LEU A 440 -2.06 28.76 -21.22
N CYS A 441 -1.32 27.69 -20.89
CA CYS A 441 0.10 27.82 -20.54
C CYS A 441 0.94 28.40 -21.68
N TRP A 442 0.52 28.28 -22.94
CA TRP A 442 1.21 28.87 -24.08
C TRP A 442 0.66 30.26 -24.45
N THR A 443 -0.65 30.43 -24.45
CA THR A 443 -1.32 31.63 -24.97
C THR A 443 -1.54 32.73 -23.94
N ASP A 444 -1.51 32.42 -22.64
CA ASP A 444 -1.83 33.38 -21.56
C ASP A 444 -0.65 33.44 -20.56
N ALA A 445 0.02 34.60 -20.53
CA ALA A 445 1.20 34.80 -19.69
C ALA A 445 0.86 34.78 -18.19
N ASP A 446 -0.29 35.32 -17.80
CA ASP A 446 -0.75 35.32 -16.41
C ASP A 446 -1.07 33.89 -15.95
N TYR A 447 -1.82 33.16 -16.78
CA TYR A 447 -2.12 31.75 -16.49
C TYR A 447 -0.84 30.90 -16.42
N ARG A 448 0.13 31.13 -17.30
CA ARG A 448 1.44 30.46 -17.26
C ARG A 448 2.18 30.76 -15.96
N GLY A 449 2.17 32.01 -15.48
CA GLY A 449 2.71 32.39 -14.17
C GLY A 449 2.05 31.61 -13.02
N ARG A 450 0.72 31.58 -13.00
CA ARG A 450 -0.07 30.79 -12.03
C ARG A 450 0.20 29.29 -12.13
N ALA A 451 0.39 28.75 -13.34
CA ALA A 451 0.71 27.34 -13.55
C ALA A 451 2.09 26.95 -13.00
N LEU A 452 3.09 27.82 -13.17
CA LEU A 452 4.42 27.65 -12.59
C LEU A 452 4.38 27.72 -11.05
N LEU A 453 3.64 28.68 -10.50
CA LEU A 453 3.39 28.78 -9.05
C LEU A 453 2.73 27.52 -8.50
N GLY A 454 1.63 27.06 -9.12
CA GLY A 454 0.94 25.84 -8.70
C GLY A 454 1.82 24.58 -8.79
N SER A 455 2.67 24.47 -9.82
CA SER A 455 3.66 23.39 -9.93
C SER A 455 4.71 23.41 -8.82
N ARG A 456 5.15 24.60 -8.42
CA ARG A 456 6.07 24.82 -7.31
C ARG A 456 5.43 24.43 -5.98
N ILE A 457 4.22 24.93 -5.71
CA ILE A 457 3.43 24.60 -4.52
C ILE A 457 3.26 23.08 -4.36
N GLU A 458 2.80 22.37 -5.40
CA GLU A 458 2.64 20.90 -5.38
C GLU A 458 3.93 20.15 -5.06
N THR A 459 5.07 20.70 -5.47
CA THR A 459 6.37 20.09 -5.24
C THR A 459 6.84 20.34 -3.81
N LEU A 460 6.62 21.55 -3.30
CA LEU A 460 7.02 21.94 -1.94
C LEU A 460 6.17 21.25 -0.86
N ILE A 461 4.86 21.08 -1.08
CA ILE A 461 4.00 20.24 -0.22
C ILE A 461 4.59 18.82 -0.15
N ARG A 462 4.95 18.25 -1.30
CA ARG A 462 5.55 16.92 -1.35
C ARG A 462 6.91 16.88 -0.65
N TRP A 463 7.75 17.90 -0.82
CA TRP A 463 9.03 17.97 -0.15
C TRP A 463 8.89 18.04 1.37
N CYS A 464 7.90 18.78 1.89
CA CYS A 464 7.58 18.78 3.32
C CYS A 464 7.17 17.38 3.77
N ARG A 465 6.20 16.78 3.08
CA ARG A 465 5.70 15.43 3.37
C ARG A 465 6.80 14.37 3.33
N ASP A 466 7.74 14.46 2.40
CA ASP A 466 8.86 13.51 2.25
C ASP A 466 10.03 13.83 3.20
N GLY A 467 9.95 14.89 4.02
CA GLY A 467 11.04 15.33 4.89
C GLY A 467 12.24 15.92 4.14
N ARG A 468 12.08 16.30 2.87
CA ARG A 468 13.10 16.94 2.02
C ARG A 468 13.37 18.39 2.39
N ALA A 469 12.38 19.07 2.94
CA ALA A 469 12.45 20.45 3.38
C ALA A 469 11.56 20.64 4.62
N GLY A 470 12.03 21.38 5.62
CA GLY A 470 11.20 21.80 6.75
C GLY A 470 10.13 22.81 6.34
N ALA A 471 9.07 22.96 7.15
CA ALA A 471 7.94 23.83 6.85
C ALA A 471 8.37 25.29 6.58
N ALA A 472 9.18 25.87 7.47
CA ALA A 472 9.67 27.25 7.30
C ALA A 472 10.46 27.45 6.00
N ARG A 473 11.28 26.47 5.61
CA ARG A 473 12.04 26.55 4.35
C ARG A 473 11.12 26.45 3.14
N ALA A 474 10.18 25.50 3.15
CA ALA A 474 9.24 25.32 2.07
C ALA A 474 8.39 26.58 1.85
N ALA A 475 7.88 27.20 2.92
CA ALA A 475 7.18 28.49 2.85
C ALA A 475 8.02 29.55 2.12
N ARG A 476 9.30 29.72 2.50
CA ARG A 476 10.22 30.66 1.81
C ARG A 476 10.44 30.34 0.33
N LEU A 477 10.53 29.06 -0.03
CA LEU A 477 10.73 28.63 -1.43
C LEU A 477 9.50 28.87 -2.30
N VAL A 478 8.29 28.94 -1.71
CA VAL A 478 7.07 29.27 -2.48
C VAL A 478 7.17 30.66 -3.09
N ASP A 479 7.75 31.63 -2.39
CA ASP A 479 7.82 33.02 -2.85
C ASP A 479 9.16 33.35 -3.54
N ARG A 480 10.09 32.39 -3.63
CA ARG A 480 11.41 32.55 -4.27
C ARG A 480 11.57 31.61 -5.48
N PRO A 481 11.00 31.96 -6.66
CA PRO A 481 10.98 31.09 -7.84
C PRO A 481 12.36 30.63 -8.30
N LEU A 482 13.33 31.54 -8.36
CA LEU A 482 14.69 31.24 -8.83
C LEU A 482 15.41 30.26 -7.90
N ALA A 483 15.36 30.52 -6.58
CA ALA A 483 15.96 29.64 -5.58
C ALA A 483 15.35 28.24 -5.63
N TYR A 484 14.03 28.15 -5.76
CA TYR A 484 13.34 26.86 -5.92
C TYR A 484 13.79 26.09 -7.17
N TRP A 485 13.88 26.76 -8.33
CA TRP A 485 14.27 26.08 -9.56
C TRP A 485 15.72 25.62 -9.55
N LEU A 486 16.63 26.44 -9.00
CA LEU A 486 18.03 26.05 -8.78
C LEU A 486 18.13 24.82 -7.89
N GLU A 487 17.44 24.81 -6.74
CA GLU A 487 17.43 23.66 -5.81
C GLU A 487 16.84 22.41 -6.48
N ARG A 488 15.73 22.58 -7.22
CA ARG A 488 15.07 21.47 -7.92
C ARG A 488 15.95 20.84 -9.00
N LEU A 489 16.73 21.63 -9.74
CA LEU A 489 17.59 21.14 -10.81
C LEU A 489 18.90 20.54 -10.28
N THR A 490 19.47 21.12 -9.22
CA THR A 490 20.79 20.71 -8.70
C THR A 490 20.72 19.58 -7.68
N ALA A 491 19.80 19.66 -6.70
CA ALA A 491 19.69 18.72 -5.60
C ALA A 491 18.39 17.91 -5.62
N GLY A 492 17.35 18.38 -6.32
CA GLY A 492 16.00 17.81 -6.28
C GLY A 492 15.86 16.34 -6.68
N TRP A 493 16.87 15.76 -7.35
CA TRP A 493 16.93 14.34 -7.74
C TRP A 493 17.50 13.43 -6.63
N LEU A 494 18.18 13.99 -5.63
CA LEU A 494 18.74 13.23 -4.50
C LEU A 494 17.63 12.56 -3.67
N PRO A 495 17.94 11.47 -2.93
CA PRO A 495 17.03 10.93 -1.93
C PRO A 495 16.72 11.96 -0.83
N ALA A 496 15.62 11.80 -0.10
CA ALA A 496 15.08 12.86 0.75
C ALA A 496 16.05 13.37 1.84
N ALA A 497 16.71 12.44 2.54
CA ALA A 497 17.69 12.77 3.57
C ALA A 497 18.91 13.51 2.99
N TRP A 498 19.44 13.04 1.87
CA TRP A 498 20.58 13.68 1.19
C TRP A 498 20.23 15.06 0.64
N HIS A 499 19.02 15.20 0.09
CA HIS A 499 18.50 16.50 -0.33
C HIS A 499 18.51 17.49 0.84
N ARG A 500 17.88 17.14 1.97
CA ARG A 500 17.82 18.01 3.14
C ARG A 500 19.21 18.30 3.72
N PHE A 501 20.10 17.32 3.72
CA PHE A 501 21.48 17.49 4.17
C PHE A 501 22.25 18.55 3.37
N VAL A 502 22.07 18.58 2.06
CA VAL A 502 22.78 19.54 1.18
C VAL A 502 22.10 20.91 1.18
N THR A 503 20.78 20.97 1.36
CA THR A 503 20.02 22.22 1.22
C THR A 503 19.79 22.95 2.55
N ASP A 504 19.81 22.24 3.68
CA ASP A 504 19.56 22.78 5.02
C ASP A 504 20.77 22.54 5.94
N TRP A 505 21.70 23.49 5.92
CA TRP A 505 22.95 23.43 6.68
C TRP A 505 22.76 23.38 8.20
N ALA A 506 21.69 24.00 8.73
CA ALA A 506 21.38 23.94 10.15
C ALA A 506 21.04 22.50 10.54
N TRP A 507 20.12 21.89 9.79
CA TRP A 507 19.76 20.48 9.98
C TRP A 507 20.96 19.54 9.75
N ALA A 508 21.78 19.80 8.72
CA ALA A 508 22.97 18.99 8.47
C ALA A 508 23.99 19.08 9.63
N GLY A 509 24.22 20.28 10.15
CA GLY A 509 25.09 20.52 11.31
C GLY A 509 24.59 19.82 12.57
N GLU A 510 23.28 19.85 12.83
CA GLU A 510 22.63 19.10 13.91
C GLU A 510 22.83 17.59 13.72
N GLN A 511 22.54 17.04 12.54
CA GLN A 511 22.70 15.60 12.29
C GLN A 511 24.16 15.12 12.39
N ILE A 512 25.13 15.92 11.95
CA ILE A 512 26.56 15.62 12.13
C ILE A 512 26.90 15.64 13.61
N ARG A 513 26.50 16.70 14.33
CA ARG A 513 26.76 16.85 15.76
C ARG A 513 26.16 15.68 16.54
N ASP A 514 24.92 15.32 16.25
CA ASP A 514 24.20 14.22 16.90
C ASP A 514 24.89 12.88 16.61
N LYS A 515 25.21 12.59 15.35
CA LYS A 515 25.90 11.33 15.00
C LYS A 515 27.30 11.24 15.61
N VAL A 516 28.08 12.31 15.58
CA VAL A 516 29.43 12.34 16.14
C VAL A 516 29.37 12.24 17.67
N SER A 517 28.49 13.03 18.31
CA SER A 517 28.28 13.01 19.76
C SER A 517 27.79 11.65 20.23
N PHE A 518 26.83 11.05 19.53
CA PHE A 518 26.31 9.71 19.78
C PHE A 518 27.43 8.68 19.63
N THR A 519 28.16 8.67 18.51
CA THR A 519 29.21 7.68 18.24
C THR A 519 30.34 7.78 19.27
N LEU A 520 30.81 9.00 19.58
CA LEU A 520 31.85 9.21 20.59
C LEU A 520 31.37 8.81 21.98
N SER A 521 30.15 9.18 22.37
CA SER A 521 29.58 8.81 23.66
C SER A 521 29.35 7.30 23.74
N PHE A 522 28.85 6.68 22.68
CA PHE A 522 28.64 5.24 22.59
C PHE A 522 29.95 4.46 22.66
N LEU A 523 31.03 4.92 22.02
CA LEU A 523 32.33 4.24 22.12
C LEU A 523 33.03 4.47 23.46
N ARG A 524 32.96 5.69 24.01
CA ARG A 524 33.78 6.09 25.16
C ARG A 524 33.12 5.99 26.52
N LYS A 525 31.78 6.08 26.61
CA LYS A 525 31.06 6.17 27.90
C LYS A 525 30.26 4.88 28.14
N PRO A 526 30.73 3.99 29.03
CA PRO A 526 29.99 2.80 29.49
C PRO A 526 28.54 3.09 29.85
N LEU A 527 28.32 4.08 30.73
CA LEU A 527 26.99 4.46 31.22
C LEU A 527 26.07 4.95 30.11
N PHE A 528 26.61 5.60 29.06
CA PHE A 528 25.80 6.04 27.93
C PHE A 528 25.34 4.87 27.06
N ARG A 529 26.20 3.88 26.80
CA ARG A 529 25.79 2.66 26.08
C ARG A 529 24.72 1.90 26.84
N GLU A 530 24.96 1.70 28.13
CA GLU A 530 24.01 1.05 29.01
C GLU A 530 22.67 1.77 28.96
N GLN A 531 22.67 3.11 29.12
CA GLN A 531 21.47 3.92 29.01
C GLN A 531 20.78 3.79 27.65
N VAL A 532 21.51 3.81 26.53
CA VAL A 532 20.94 3.63 25.19
C VAL A 532 20.22 2.29 25.08
N LEU A 533 20.78 1.21 25.64
CA LEU A 533 20.14 -0.11 25.59
C LEU A 533 18.97 -0.21 26.56
N LEU A 534 19.07 0.40 27.74
CA LEU A 534 17.95 0.52 28.67
C LEU A 534 16.80 1.33 28.05
N ASP A 535 17.10 2.38 27.29
CA ASP A 535 16.09 3.18 26.57
C ASP A 535 15.45 2.37 25.44
N GLU A 536 16.22 1.55 24.72
CA GLU A 536 15.69 0.59 23.73
C GLU A 536 14.77 -0.44 24.38
N VAL A 537 15.13 -0.97 25.56
CA VAL A 537 14.29 -1.88 26.36
C VAL A 537 13.01 -1.19 26.84
N ARG A 538 13.11 0.03 27.36
CA ARG A 538 11.95 0.84 27.78
C ARG A 538 11.02 1.10 26.61
N ARG A 539 11.55 1.49 25.44
CA ARG A 539 10.76 1.66 24.21
C ARG A 539 10.08 0.35 23.80
N GLY A 540 10.81 -0.77 23.86
CA GLY A 540 10.24 -2.10 23.63
C GLY A 540 9.07 -2.40 24.57
N ARG A 541 9.15 -2.00 25.84
CA ARG A 541 8.05 -2.14 26.81
C ARG A 541 6.87 -1.22 26.47
N GLU A 542 7.11 0.05 26.15
CA GLU A 542 6.07 1.01 25.76
C GLU A 542 5.33 0.58 24.49
N GLU A 543 6.04 -0.04 23.54
CA GLU A 543 5.47 -0.60 22.32
C GLU A 543 4.81 -1.98 22.53
N GLY A 544 4.75 -2.48 23.77
CA GLY A 544 4.17 -3.78 24.11
C GLY A 544 4.96 -4.98 23.58
N MET A 545 6.23 -4.78 23.22
CA MET A 545 7.12 -5.84 22.73
C MET A 545 7.79 -6.61 23.87
N LEU A 546 7.81 -6.07 25.08
CA LEU A 546 8.39 -6.66 26.30
C LEU A 546 7.43 -6.53 27.48
N THR A 547 7.30 -7.60 28.26
CA THR A 547 6.59 -7.60 29.55
C THR A 547 7.43 -6.93 30.65
N ALA A 548 6.81 -6.63 31.79
CA ALA A 548 7.52 -6.05 32.93
C ALA A 548 8.61 -6.99 33.48
N SER A 549 8.35 -8.30 33.53
CA SER A 549 9.33 -9.29 34.01
C SER A 549 10.49 -9.48 33.02
N GLU A 550 10.21 -9.51 31.71
CA GLU A 550 11.24 -9.56 30.67
C GLU A 550 12.11 -8.31 30.69
N THR A 551 11.49 -7.13 30.86
CA THR A 551 12.20 -5.86 31.02
C THR A 551 13.19 -5.96 32.19
N SER A 552 12.72 -6.32 33.39
CA SER A 552 13.59 -6.45 34.56
C SER A 552 14.71 -7.48 34.36
N ARG A 553 14.43 -8.60 33.67
CA ARG A 553 15.45 -9.62 33.35
C ARG A 553 16.51 -9.06 32.41
N ILE A 554 16.12 -8.41 31.32
CA ILE A 554 17.07 -7.84 30.35
C ILE A 554 17.89 -6.72 31.02
N GLU A 555 17.25 -5.83 31.79
CA GLU A 555 17.92 -4.77 32.56
C GLU A 555 18.96 -5.35 33.53
N SER A 556 18.69 -6.48 34.18
CA SER A 556 19.65 -7.13 35.08
C SER A 556 20.89 -7.72 34.38
N GLN A 557 20.79 -7.98 33.06
CA GLN A 557 21.81 -8.64 32.25
C GLN A 557 22.60 -7.67 31.36
N ILE A 558 22.09 -6.45 31.13
CA ILE A 558 22.65 -5.42 30.20
C ILE A 558 24.03 -4.86 30.60
N LYS A 559 24.71 -5.46 31.59
CA LYS A 559 26.01 -4.94 32.07
C LYS A 559 27.09 -4.93 30.97
N ASP A 560 27.86 -3.83 30.95
CA ASP A 560 28.83 -3.41 29.92
C ASP A 560 30.01 -4.34 29.55
N PRO A 561 30.52 -5.32 30.35
CA PRO A 561 31.81 -5.96 30.06
C PRO A 561 31.89 -6.68 28.71
N PHE A 562 30.80 -7.28 28.23
CA PHE A 562 30.77 -8.04 26.98
C PHE A 562 30.69 -7.15 25.75
N MET A 563 29.89 -6.08 25.79
CA MET A 563 29.73 -5.18 24.64
C MET A 563 30.99 -4.33 24.41
N GLN A 564 31.66 -3.91 25.47
CA GLN A 564 32.93 -3.19 25.32
C GLN A 564 33.99 -4.08 24.64
N LYS A 565 34.05 -5.38 24.99
CA LYS A 565 34.92 -6.33 24.30
C LYS A 565 34.53 -6.48 22.83
N TYR A 566 33.25 -6.69 22.54
CA TYR A 566 32.74 -6.83 21.17
C TYR A 566 33.05 -5.59 20.30
N LEU A 567 32.79 -4.38 20.81
CA LEU A 567 33.07 -3.12 20.09
C LEU A 567 34.57 -2.88 19.90
N LYS A 568 35.42 -3.25 20.89
CA LYS A 568 36.88 -3.20 20.73
C LYS A 568 37.35 -4.16 19.63
N PHE A 569 36.80 -5.38 19.55
CA PHE A 569 37.13 -6.31 18.48
C PHE A 569 36.66 -5.81 17.12
N LEU A 570 35.45 -5.24 17.02
CA LEU A 570 34.92 -4.66 15.78
C LEU A 570 35.75 -3.45 15.31
N ALA A 571 36.21 -2.60 16.24
CA ALA A 571 37.06 -1.45 15.94
C ALA A 571 38.47 -1.82 15.45
N VAL A 572 38.92 -3.06 15.67
CA VAL A 572 40.17 -3.58 15.08
C VAL A 572 39.97 -4.00 13.60
N HIS A 573 38.71 -4.11 13.15
CA HIS A 573 38.34 -4.57 11.80
C HIS A 573 37.76 -3.46 10.91
N LEU A 574 37.61 -2.23 11.43
CA LEU A 574 37.22 -1.01 10.73
C LEU A 574 38.44 -0.10 10.61
#